data_AF-A0A7K3NRJ2-F1
#
_entry.id   AF-A0A7K3NRJ2-F1
#
_cell.length_a   1.000
_cell.length_b   1.000
_cell.length_c   1.000
_cell.angle_alpha   90.00
_cell.angle_beta   90.00
_cell.angle_gamma   90.00
#
_symmetry.space_group_name_H-M   'P 1'
#
loop_
_entity.id
_entity.type
_entity.pdbx_description
1 polymer ?
#
loop_
_entity_poly.entity_id
_entity_poly.type
_entity_poly.pdbx_seq_one_letter_code
_entity_poly.pdbx_strand_id
1 'polypeptide(L)'
;MQRNNLAFGDFRISPVQNFSIFTGFSCLADTDTDRDLEEFIRHDAARHFRDKIAIRYKLQTAADNIPDSEPLGFATLQNDAIVVESDGNLPGVCSEYPYRSYPAVKIGRFGIRIDLQGNKLGSLFFVHDKTALYHEQQDRVPVRHRRCAARQEKQG
;
A
#
# COMPACT_ATOMS: atom_id res chain seq x y z
N MET A 1 -13.61 -3.62 -17.81
CA MET A 1 -12.83 -2.50 -17.22
C MET A 1 -12.07 -3.03 -16.02
N GLN A 2 -10.73 -3.04 -16.06
CA GLN A 2 -9.91 -3.53 -14.97
C GLN A 2 -9.89 -2.44 -13.88
N ARG A 3 -10.66 -2.66 -12.81
CA ARG A 3 -10.75 -1.77 -11.65
C ARG A 3 -9.36 -1.67 -10.98
N ASN A 4 -9.05 -0.53 -10.35
CA ASN A 4 -7.85 -0.28 -9.53
C ASN A 4 -6.57 0.13 -10.29
N ASN A 5 -6.72 0.77 -11.45
CA ASN A 5 -5.60 1.45 -12.11
C ASN A 5 -5.65 2.95 -11.80
N LEU A 6 -4.53 3.51 -11.33
CA LEU A 6 -4.40 4.94 -11.08
C LEU A 6 -3.28 5.49 -11.95
N ALA A 7 -3.58 6.44 -12.84
CA ALA A 7 -2.60 7.10 -13.68
C ALA A 7 -2.33 8.52 -13.16
N PHE A 8 -1.07 8.96 -13.25
CA PHE A 8 -0.63 10.30 -12.89
C PHE A 8 0.58 10.69 -13.74
N GLY A 9 0.47 11.78 -14.49
CA GLY A 9 1.49 12.15 -15.47
C GLY A 9 1.81 10.96 -16.39
N ASP A 10 3.11 10.66 -16.51
CA ASP A 10 3.63 9.58 -17.36
C ASP A 10 3.71 8.23 -16.65
N PHE A 11 3.03 8.08 -15.51
CA PHE A 11 3.11 6.90 -14.67
C PHE A 11 1.74 6.32 -14.37
N ARG A 12 1.73 5.03 -14.06
CA ARG A 12 0.53 4.28 -13.68
C ARG A 12 0.84 3.29 -12.58
N ILE A 13 -0.07 3.19 -11.63
CA ILE A 13 -0.15 2.13 -10.63
C ILE A 13 -1.21 1.14 -11.09
N SER A 14 -0.89 -0.14 -11.02
CA SER A 14 -1.80 -1.22 -11.43
C SER A 14 -1.63 -2.47 -10.55
N PRO A 15 -2.70 -3.25 -10.34
CA PRO A 15 -2.59 -4.50 -9.61
C PRO A 15 -1.77 -5.52 -10.39
N VAL A 16 -0.98 -6.32 -9.68
CA VAL A 16 -0.18 -7.40 -10.27
C VAL A 16 -0.95 -8.71 -10.22
N GLN A 17 -1.10 -9.36 -11.36
CA GLN A 17 -1.62 -10.73 -11.47
C GLN A 17 -0.55 -11.71 -11.98
N ASN A 18 0.33 -11.23 -12.85
CA ASN A 18 1.47 -11.97 -13.34
C ASN A 18 2.75 -11.50 -12.65
N PHE A 19 3.41 -12.39 -11.90
CA PHE A 19 4.63 -12.09 -11.15
C PHE A 19 5.91 -12.20 -11.99
N SER A 20 5.84 -12.78 -13.19
CA SER A 20 7.00 -12.88 -14.09
C SER A 20 7.51 -11.52 -14.57
N ILE A 21 6.68 -10.47 -14.46
CA ILE A 21 7.06 -9.09 -14.79
C ILE A 21 8.21 -8.56 -13.93
N PHE A 22 8.47 -9.18 -12.79
CA PHE A 22 9.59 -8.82 -11.91
C PHE A 22 10.89 -9.56 -12.27
N THR A 23 10.93 -10.29 -13.39
CA THR A 23 12.16 -10.88 -13.90
C THR A 23 13.16 -9.76 -14.22
N GLY A 24 14.33 -9.79 -13.58
CA GLY A 24 15.34 -8.73 -13.73
C GLY A 24 15.09 -7.48 -12.87
N PHE A 25 13.98 -7.40 -12.15
CA PHE A 25 13.74 -6.30 -11.22
C PHE A 25 14.68 -6.40 -10.01
N SER A 26 15.31 -5.28 -9.66
CA SER A 26 16.07 -5.12 -8.42
C SER A 26 15.84 -3.72 -7.84
N CYS A 27 15.63 -3.67 -6.53
CA CYS A 27 15.54 -2.44 -5.74
C CYS A 27 16.70 -2.29 -4.75
N LEU A 28 17.76 -3.09 -4.91
CA LEU A 28 18.90 -3.15 -4.01
C LEU A 28 20.18 -2.94 -4.80
N ALA A 29 21.15 -2.26 -4.21
CA ALA A 29 22.50 -2.19 -4.73
C ALA A 29 23.22 -3.53 -4.53
N ASP A 30 24.29 -3.76 -5.30
CA ASP A 30 25.14 -4.95 -5.14
C ASP A 30 25.86 -4.99 -3.77
N THR A 31 25.95 -3.83 -3.11
CA THR A 31 26.52 -3.68 -1.76
C THR A 31 25.52 -3.98 -0.65
N ASP A 32 24.23 -4.11 -0.95
CA ASP A 32 23.20 -4.36 0.06
C ASP A 32 23.24 -5.83 0.48
N THR A 33 23.46 -6.05 1.78
CA THR A 33 23.53 -7.38 2.37
C THR A 33 22.16 -7.95 2.73
N ASP A 34 21.18 -7.09 2.99
CA ASP A 34 19.78 -7.49 3.22
C ASP A 34 19.05 -7.62 1.88
N ARG A 35 18.77 -8.86 1.47
CA ARG A 35 18.09 -9.20 0.20
C ARG A 35 16.61 -9.54 0.39
N ASP A 36 16.03 -9.27 1.57
CA ASP A 36 14.66 -9.70 1.94
C ASP A 36 13.59 -9.21 0.94
N LEU A 37 13.72 -7.99 0.41
CA LEU A 37 12.80 -7.48 -0.62
C LEU A 37 12.88 -8.27 -1.95
N GLU A 38 14.08 -8.69 -2.35
CA GLU A 38 14.28 -9.49 -3.56
C GLU A 38 13.86 -10.94 -3.38
N GLU A 39 14.17 -11.54 -2.24
CA GLU A 39 13.71 -12.89 -1.91
C GLU A 39 12.19 -12.93 -1.89
N PHE A 40 11.57 -11.94 -1.26
CA PHE A 40 10.13 -11.78 -1.24
C PHE A 40 9.54 -11.64 -2.65
N ILE A 41 10.12 -10.80 -3.53
CA ILE A 41 9.56 -10.60 -4.88
C ILE A 41 9.66 -11.88 -5.73
N ARG A 42 10.75 -12.64 -5.58
CA ARG A 42 11.04 -13.84 -6.39
C ARG A 42 10.31 -15.08 -5.91
N HIS A 43 10.16 -15.25 -4.60
CA HIS A 43 9.73 -16.51 -4.02
C HIS A 43 8.36 -16.44 -3.33
N ASP A 44 8.07 -15.36 -2.60
CA ASP A 44 6.89 -15.31 -1.71
C ASP A 44 5.71 -14.55 -2.29
N ALA A 45 6.00 -13.60 -3.16
CA ALA A 45 5.05 -12.73 -3.81
C ALA A 45 3.78 -13.39 -4.33
N ALA A 46 3.98 -14.38 -5.20
CA ALA A 46 2.90 -15.08 -5.88
C ALA A 46 2.07 -15.91 -4.90
N ARG A 47 2.71 -16.47 -3.87
CA ARG A 47 2.05 -17.21 -2.79
C ARG A 47 1.21 -16.27 -1.94
N HIS A 48 1.76 -15.14 -1.48
CA HIS A 48 1.03 -14.16 -0.67
C HIS A 48 -0.21 -13.62 -1.38
N PHE A 49 -0.13 -13.41 -2.69
CA PHE A 49 -1.29 -13.02 -3.49
C PHE A 49 -2.33 -14.13 -3.61
N ARG A 50 -1.90 -15.35 -3.91
CA ARG A 50 -2.77 -16.53 -4.02
C ARG A 50 -3.53 -16.79 -2.72
N ASP A 51 -2.83 -16.69 -1.61
CA ASP A 51 -3.36 -16.96 -0.26
C ASP A 51 -4.11 -15.74 0.30
N LYS A 52 -4.24 -14.66 -0.49
CA LYS A 52 -4.93 -13.40 -0.12
C LYS A 52 -4.36 -12.75 1.14
N ILE A 53 -3.08 -13.01 1.42
CA ILE A 53 -2.32 -12.40 2.52
C ILE A 53 -1.97 -10.96 2.17
N ALA A 54 -1.67 -10.68 0.90
CA ALA A 54 -1.34 -9.34 0.42
C ALA A 54 -1.78 -9.14 -1.02
N ILE A 55 -2.26 -7.95 -1.35
CA ILE A 55 -2.45 -7.50 -2.74
C ILE A 55 -1.20 -6.74 -3.14
N ARG A 56 -0.74 -6.93 -4.38
CA ARG A 56 0.42 -6.21 -4.92
C ARG A 56 0.04 -5.24 -6.01
N TYR A 57 0.66 -4.07 -5.93
CA TYR A 57 0.63 -3.05 -6.96
C TYR A 57 2.03 -2.88 -7.55
N LYS A 58 2.09 -2.58 -8.84
CA LYS A 58 3.30 -2.14 -9.54
C LYS A 58 3.16 -0.69 -9.96
N LEU A 59 4.27 0.01 -9.93
CA LEU A 59 4.47 1.28 -10.61
C LEU A 59 5.07 1.00 -11.97
N GLN A 60 4.53 1.60 -13.02
CA GLN A 60 5.03 1.48 -14.38
C GLN A 60 4.87 2.80 -15.14
N THR A 61 5.53 2.92 -16.30
CA THR A 61 5.25 4.03 -17.21
C THR A 61 3.84 3.88 -17.81
N ALA A 62 3.21 5.02 -18.08
CA ALA A 62 1.94 5.11 -18.81
C ALA A 62 2.16 5.18 -20.33
N ALA A 63 3.42 5.29 -20.78
CA ALA A 63 3.79 5.31 -22.19
C ALA A 63 3.21 4.07 -22.92
N ASP A 64 2.57 4.34 -24.05
CA ASP A 64 2.05 3.35 -25.01
C ASP A 64 0.97 2.38 -24.50
N ASN A 65 0.42 2.59 -23.30
CA ASN A 65 -0.60 1.73 -22.69
C ASN A 65 -0.24 0.23 -22.68
N ILE A 66 1.06 -0.09 -22.70
CA ILE A 66 1.53 -1.48 -22.77
C ILE A 66 1.14 -2.18 -21.46
N PRO A 67 0.25 -3.18 -21.50
CA PRO A 67 0.00 -4.03 -20.35
C PRO A 67 1.30 -4.77 -20.02
N ASP A 68 1.65 -4.84 -18.74
CA ASP A 68 2.85 -5.58 -18.30
C ASP A 68 4.19 -5.02 -18.78
N SER A 69 4.27 -3.70 -18.95
CA SER A 69 5.55 -3.01 -18.99
C SER A 69 6.38 -3.24 -17.73
N GLU A 70 7.69 -3.08 -17.89
CA GLU A 70 8.68 -3.32 -16.85
C GLU A 70 8.33 -2.50 -15.58
N PRO A 71 8.30 -3.14 -14.39
CA PRO A 71 7.97 -2.45 -13.17
C PRO A 71 9.10 -1.51 -12.75
N LEU A 72 8.75 -0.24 -12.51
CA LEU A 72 9.62 0.77 -11.91
C LEU A 72 9.66 0.66 -10.38
N GLY A 73 8.67 -0.02 -9.81
CA GLY A 73 8.54 -0.24 -8.37
C GLY A 73 7.35 -1.12 -8.02
N PHE A 74 7.25 -1.50 -6.75
CA PHE A 74 6.15 -2.30 -6.24
C PHE A 74 5.78 -1.92 -4.80
N ALA A 75 4.53 -2.20 -4.44
CA ALA A 75 4.03 -2.08 -3.08
C ALA A 75 3.09 -3.26 -2.78
N THR A 76 3.05 -3.71 -1.53
CA THR A 76 2.05 -4.69 -1.09
C THR A 76 1.17 -4.13 0.01
N LEU A 77 -0.14 -4.30 -0.15
CA LEU A 77 -1.15 -3.86 0.80
C LEU A 77 -1.75 -5.07 1.51
N GLN A 78 -1.86 -4.96 2.83
CA GLN A 78 -2.36 -6.01 3.72
C GLN A 78 -3.39 -5.42 4.68
N ASN A 79 -4.43 -6.18 4.99
CA ASN A 79 -5.37 -5.79 6.04
C ASN A 79 -4.64 -5.85 7.39
N ASP A 80 -4.83 -4.84 8.22
CA ASP A 80 -4.20 -4.74 9.53
C ASP A 80 -5.12 -4.01 10.53
N ALA A 81 -4.72 -3.99 11.79
CA ALA A 81 -5.38 -3.19 12.81
C ALA A 81 -4.35 -2.54 13.74
N ILE A 82 -4.49 -1.24 13.98
CA ILE A 82 -3.66 -0.51 14.93
C ILE A 82 -4.35 -0.61 16.30
N VAL A 83 -3.72 -1.32 17.24
CA VAL A 83 -4.21 -1.44 18.62
C VAL A 83 -3.61 -0.33 19.46
N VAL A 84 -4.44 0.36 20.24
CA VAL A 84 -4.02 1.44 21.13
C VAL A 84 -4.25 1.02 22.57
N GLU A 85 -3.15 0.89 23.31
CA GLU A 85 -3.16 0.42 24.68
C GLU A 85 -3.53 1.53 25.70
N SER A 86 -3.23 2.80 25.37
CA SER A 86 -3.49 3.94 26.23
C SER A 86 -3.81 5.23 25.45
N ASP A 87 -4.60 6.09 26.07
CA ASP A 87 -5.13 7.30 25.41
C ASP A 87 -4.04 8.36 25.14
N GLY A 88 -2.91 8.30 25.85
CA GLY A 88 -1.77 9.21 25.64
C GLY A 88 -1.05 9.03 24.29
N ASN A 89 -1.29 7.92 23.60
CA ASN A 89 -0.68 7.59 22.30
C ASN A 89 -1.66 7.78 21.12
N LEU A 90 -2.88 8.26 21.37
CA LEU A 90 -3.88 8.44 20.32
C LEU A 90 -3.53 9.66 19.44
N PRO A 91 -3.35 9.50 18.12
CA PRO A 91 -3.39 10.65 17.22
C PRO A 91 -4.74 11.37 17.37
N GLY A 92 -4.80 12.68 17.12
CA GLY A 92 -6.01 13.48 17.37
C GLY A 92 -7.29 13.00 16.67
N VAL A 93 -7.18 12.16 15.62
CA VAL A 93 -8.31 11.52 14.93
C VAL A 93 -8.91 10.36 15.74
N CYS A 94 -8.13 9.75 16.63
CA CYS A 94 -8.48 8.54 17.36
C CYS A 94 -9.27 8.81 18.65
N SER A 95 -9.19 10.03 19.21
CA SER A 95 -9.95 10.43 20.41
C SER A 95 -11.47 10.51 20.18
N GLU A 96 -11.92 10.54 18.93
CA GLU A 96 -13.33 10.59 18.56
C GLU A 96 -14.04 9.22 18.54
N TYR A 97 -13.27 8.12 18.61
CA TYR A 97 -13.82 6.77 18.44
C TYR A 97 -13.68 5.93 19.72
N PRO A 98 -14.73 5.19 20.13
CA PRO A 98 -14.72 4.41 21.37
C PRO A 98 -13.92 3.10 21.29
N TYR A 99 -13.25 2.83 20.17
CA TYR A 99 -12.58 1.56 19.90
C TYR A 99 -11.07 1.69 20.13
N ARG A 100 -10.48 0.71 20.82
CA ARG A 100 -9.03 0.60 21.03
C ARG A 100 -8.30 -0.14 19.91
N SER A 101 -8.98 -0.46 18.82
CA SER A 101 -8.41 -1.10 17.64
C SER A 101 -8.99 -0.43 16.41
N TYR A 102 -8.11 0.11 15.56
CA TYR A 102 -8.48 0.89 14.39
C TYR A 102 -8.20 0.06 13.13
N PRO A 103 -9.18 -0.09 12.23
CA PRO A 103 -8.95 -0.78 10.97
C PRO A 103 -7.89 0.00 10.17
N ALA A 104 -6.90 -0.71 9.67
CA ALA A 104 -5.80 -0.14 8.91
C ALA A 104 -5.49 -0.99 7.67
N VAL A 105 -4.80 -0.36 6.72
CA VAL A 105 -4.15 -1.06 5.62
C VAL A 105 -2.66 -0.85 5.79
N LYS A 106 -1.92 -1.93 5.99
CA LYS A 106 -0.48 -1.92 6.11
C LYS A 106 0.16 -1.99 4.73
N ILE A 107 1.13 -1.11 4.49
CA ILE A 107 2.09 -1.28 3.41
C ILE A 107 3.15 -2.25 3.91
N GLY A 108 3.03 -3.51 3.50
CA GLY A 108 3.90 -4.59 3.98
C GLY A 108 5.31 -4.46 3.44
N ARG A 109 5.44 -4.29 2.12
CA ARG A 109 6.69 -4.19 1.38
C ARG A 109 6.56 -3.07 0.35
N PHE A 110 7.63 -2.31 0.16
CA PHE A 110 7.68 -1.19 -0.78
C PHE A 110 9.10 -1.11 -1.37
N GLY A 111 9.21 -1.04 -2.69
CA GLY A 111 10.50 -0.97 -3.37
C GLY A 111 10.42 -0.22 -4.69
N ILE A 112 11.47 0.55 -4.98
CA ILE A 112 11.68 1.26 -6.25
C ILE A 112 12.93 0.71 -6.91
N ARG A 113 12.89 0.54 -8.24
CA ARG A 113 14.04 0.05 -9.00
C ARG A 113 15.28 0.89 -8.70
N ILE A 114 16.42 0.22 -8.51
CA ILE A 114 17.63 0.84 -7.92
C ILE A 114 18.11 2.08 -8.67
N ASP A 115 18.08 2.04 -10.00
CA ASP A 115 18.46 3.12 -10.91
C ASP A 115 17.52 4.34 -10.85
N LEU A 116 16.33 4.19 -10.27
CA LEU A 116 15.33 5.24 -10.12
C LEU A 116 15.22 5.78 -8.68
N GLN A 117 16.01 5.26 -7.75
CA GLN A 117 16.04 5.73 -6.38
C GLN A 117 16.65 7.13 -6.27
N GLY A 118 16.32 7.86 -5.20
CA GLY A 118 16.74 9.25 -5.01
C GLY A 118 15.96 10.31 -5.82
N ASN A 119 15.13 9.90 -6.78
CA ASN A 119 14.43 10.82 -7.69
C ASN A 119 12.97 11.14 -7.30
N LYS A 120 12.63 11.02 -6.00
CA LYS A 120 11.26 11.24 -5.46
C LYS A 120 10.16 10.33 -6.02
N LEU A 121 10.47 9.41 -6.93
CA LEU A 121 9.51 8.47 -7.50
C LEU A 121 8.84 7.60 -6.43
N GLY A 122 9.59 7.18 -5.40
CA GLY A 122 9.04 6.46 -4.25
C GLY A 122 8.01 7.26 -3.47
N SER A 123 8.29 8.53 -3.17
CA SER A 123 7.35 9.41 -2.47
C SER A 123 6.07 9.60 -3.28
N LEU A 124 6.21 9.79 -4.58
CA LEU A 124 5.10 9.98 -5.49
C LEU A 124 4.24 8.71 -5.61
N PHE A 125 4.87 7.53 -5.73
CA PHE A 125 4.17 6.25 -5.69
C PHE A 125 3.40 6.08 -4.37
N PHE A 126 4.03 6.32 -3.23
CA PHE A 126 3.39 6.21 -1.91
C PHE A 126 2.15 7.12 -1.75
N VAL A 127 2.23 8.38 -2.18
CA VAL A 127 1.12 9.34 -2.12
C VAL A 127 -0.06 8.88 -2.98
N HIS A 128 0.23 8.33 -4.16
CA HIS A 128 -0.81 7.83 -5.06
C HIS A 128 -1.41 6.51 -4.60
N ASP A 129 -0.61 5.63 -3.99
CA ASP A 129 -1.11 4.38 -3.39
C ASP A 129 -2.08 4.68 -2.23
N LYS A 130 -1.76 5.69 -1.42
CA LYS A 130 -2.69 6.25 -0.42
C LYS A 130 -3.98 6.74 -1.07
N THR A 131 -3.89 7.50 -2.16
CA THR A 131 -5.07 8.05 -2.87
C THR A 131 -5.96 6.94 -3.43
N ALA A 132 -5.38 5.88 -3.97
CA ALA A 132 -6.12 4.72 -4.47
C ALA A 132 -6.96 4.07 -3.35
N LEU A 133 -6.39 3.95 -2.14
CA LEU A 133 -7.11 3.44 -0.96
C LEU A 133 -8.30 4.33 -0.54
N TYR A 134 -8.15 5.66 -0.60
CA TYR A 134 -9.24 6.57 -0.24
C TYR A 134 -10.40 6.55 -1.24
N HIS A 135 -10.12 6.52 -2.55
CA HIS A 135 -11.19 6.47 -3.56
C HIS A 135 -11.96 5.14 -3.54
N GLU A 136 -11.29 4.02 -3.25
CA GLU A 136 -11.97 2.72 -3.15
C GLU A 136 -12.93 2.65 -1.95
N GLN A 137 -12.69 3.43 -0.88
CA GLN A 137 -13.60 3.52 0.25
C GLN A 137 -14.86 4.36 -0.05
N GLN A 138 -14.74 5.45 -0.81
CA GLN A 138 -15.87 6.32 -1.15
C GLN A 138 -16.90 5.63 -2.07
N ASP A 139 -16.44 4.81 -3.01
CA ASP A 139 -17.32 4.10 -3.96
C ASP A 139 -18.03 2.88 -3.35
N ARG A 140 -17.56 2.37 -2.20
CA ARG A 140 -18.11 1.15 -1.58
C ARG A 140 -19.05 1.42 -0.41
N VAL A 141 -18.88 2.50 0.33
CA VAL A 141 -19.77 2.88 1.43
C VAL A 141 -19.74 4.40 1.58
N PRO A 142 -20.88 5.13 1.57
CA PRO A 142 -20.87 6.50 2.05
C PRO A 142 -20.47 6.46 3.53
N VAL A 143 -19.26 6.89 3.85
CA VAL A 143 -18.77 7.02 5.22
C VAL A 143 -19.66 8.04 5.91
N ARG A 144 -20.72 7.56 6.57
CA ARG A 144 -21.52 8.35 7.49
C ARG A 144 -20.64 8.55 8.72
N HIS A 145 -20.07 9.74 8.87
CA HIS A 145 -19.56 10.20 10.17
C HIS A 145 -20.74 10.26 11.15
N ARG A 146 -21.10 9.13 11.76
CA ARG A 146 -21.95 9.12 12.94
C ARG A 146 -21.04 9.48 14.11
N ARG A 147 -21.19 10.71 14.62
CA ARG A 147 -20.68 11.09 15.94
C ARG A 147 -21.20 10.07 16.95
N CYS A 148 -20.33 9.18 17.41
CA CYS A 148 -20.65 8.33 18.55
C CYS A 148 -20.47 9.23 19.77
N ALA A 149 -21.51 9.35 20.60
CA ALA A 149 -21.40 10.08 21.85
C ALA A 149 -20.30 9.41 22.69
N ALA A 150 -19.26 10.17 23.02
CA ALA A 150 -18.14 9.72 23.83
C ALA A 150 -18.65 9.14 25.16
N ARG A 151 -18.01 8.06 25.60
CA ARG A 151 -18.31 7.34 26.84
C ARG A 151 -18.13 8.31 28.01
N GLN A 152 -19.23 8.72 28.66
CA GLN A 152 -19.14 9.48 29.91
C GLN A 152 -18.45 8.59 30.96
N GLU A 153 -17.26 8.98 31.38
CA GLU A 153 -16.59 8.38 32.52
C GLU A 153 -17.46 8.61 33.76
N LYS A 154 -17.84 7.52 34.44
CA LYS A 154 -18.37 7.60 35.79
C LYS A 154 -17.20 7.99 36.70
N GLN A 155 -17.20 9.24 37.14
CA GLN A 155 -16.43 9.66 38.31
C GLN A 155 -16.91 8.84 39.52
N GLY A 156 -16.02 8.05 40.09
CA GLY A 156 -16.16 7.37 41.37
C GLY A 156 -15.14 7.92 42.35
#